data_AF-A0A4Q6C2X8-F1
#
_entry.id   AF-A0A4Q6C2X8-F1
#
_cell.length_a   1.000
_cell.length_b   1.000
_cell.length_c   1.000
_cell.angle_alpha   90.00
_cell.angle_beta   90.00
_cell.angle_gamma   90.00
#
_symmetry.space_group_name_H-M   'P 1'
#
loop_
_entity.id
_entity.type
_entity.pdbx_description
1 polymer ?
#
loop_
_entity_poly.entity_id
_entity_poly.type
_entity_poly.pdbx_seq_one_letter_code
_entity_poly.pdbx_strand_id
1 'polypeptide(L)'
;MSVLNKRTTQWSGLALGLFTLLSSVVGGYSSPAEAAPYMTRARCFAAGSAGNMGRTMGARNASRIVNAVWARLGQTCNQVDRLAQILSETPLARPTTSGEFAACFYLGYTEQIYDTVDEIYGRCGTACFSAGAEIGKISAQGYCAASMAVGGLLDPGFIAQPPLPFCGSSLVMGCKAEYIYTATVAFPGCSSYTDGFFTETFDNTVRQDCYVPADIPIRDHGFLRLGSTTYSVN
;
A
#
# COMPACT_ATOMS: atom_id res chain seq x y z
N MET A 1 -8.94 1.20 47.07
CA MET A 1 -9.41 2.33 46.24
C MET A 1 -8.67 2.22 44.91
N SER A 2 -9.22 1.96 43.73
CA SER A 2 -10.60 1.92 43.26
C SER A 2 -10.65 1.17 41.91
N VAL A 3 -11.64 0.29 41.79
CA VAL A 3 -12.44 -0.08 40.60
C VAL A 3 -11.73 -0.71 39.38
N LEU A 4 -11.69 -2.05 39.38
CA LEU A 4 -11.66 -2.91 38.20
C LEU A 4 -13.03 -2.88 37.50
N ASN A 5 -13.09 -2.45 36.24
CA ASN A 5 -14.31 -2.41 35.42
C ASN A 5 -14.33 -3.62 34.47
N LYS A 6 -15.01 -4.70 34.87
CA LYS A 6 -15.36 -5.84 34.01
C LYS A 6 -16.66 -5.52 33.28
N ARG A 7 -16.60 -5.24 31.97
CA ARG A 7 -17.79 -5.31 31.09
C ARG A 7 -17.80 -6.64 30.35
N THR A 8 -18.59 -7.56 30.89
CA THR A 8 -19.12 -8.74 30.22
C THR A 8 -20.24 -8.32 29.27
N THR A 9 -19.99 -8.36 27.96
CA THR A 9 -21.06 -8.18 26.96
C THR A 9 -21.55 -9.57 26.53
N GLN A 10 -22.68 -9.94 27.13
CA GLN A 10 -23.50 -11.10 26.87
C GLN A 10 -24.25 -10.91 25.54
N TRP A 11 -23.99 -11.77 24.55
CA TRP A 11 -24.86 -11.92 23.37
C TRP A 11 -25.38 -13.34 23.35
N SER A 12 -26.59 -13.50 23.88
CA SER A 12 -27.36 -14.74 23.82
C SER A 12 -28.59 -14.48 22.97
N GLY A 13 -28.78 -15.32 21.95
CA GLY A 13 -30.11 -15.76 21.57
C GLY A 13 -30.66 -15.24 20.23
N LEU A 14 -31.27 -16.20 19.53
CA LEU A 14 -32.30 -16.08 18.49
C LEU A 14 -31.75 -15.69 17.09
N ALA A 15 -31.93 -16.44 16.01
CA ALA A 15 -33.00 -17.38 15.70
C ALA A 15 -32.53 -18.45 14.69
N LEU A 16 -32.67 -19.71 15.07
CA LEU A 16 -32.78 -20.83 14.14
C LEU A 16 -34.22 -20.82 13.59
N GLY A 17 -34.41 -20.12 12.47
CA GLY A 17 -35.67 -20.05 11.74
C GLY A 17 -35.59 -20.85 10.44
N LEU A 18 -36.03 -22.11 10.54
CA LEU A 18 -36.75 -22.87 9.52
C LEU A 18 -37.02 -22.13 8.19
N PHE A 19 -36.31 -22.49 7.11
CA PHE A 19 -36.72 -22.16 5.75
C PHE A 19 -36.75 -23.43 4.90
N THR A 20 -37.80 -24.22 5.13
CA THR A 20 -38.21 -25.33 4.30
C THR A 20 -39.06 -24.83 3.14
N LEU A 21 -38.70 -25.28 1.93
CA LEU A 21 -39.57 -25.60 0.79
C LEU A 21 -40.30 -24.45 0.08
N LEU A 22 -39.76 -24.05 -1.07
CA LEU A 22 -40.55 -23.82 -2.28
C LEU A 22 -39.67 -23.99 -3.53
N SER A 23 -39.54 -25.25 -3.96
CA SER A 23 -39.07 -25.63 -5.29
C SER A 23 -40.20 -25.40 -6.28
N SER A 24 -40.34 -24.18 -6.78
CA SER A 24 -41.18 -23.87 -7.95
C SER A 24 -40.30 -23.78 -9.20
N VAL A 25 -40.56 -24.73 -10.09
CA VAL A 25 -40.07 -24.85 -11.46
C VAL A 25 -40.25 -23.53 -12.21
N VAL A 26 -39.14 -22.90 -12.59
CA VAL A 26 -39.12 -21.89 -13.67
C VAL A 26 -38.36 -22.52 -14.83
N GLY A 27 -39.10 -23.04 -15.80
CA GLY A 27 -38.57 -23.36 -17.12
C GLY A 27 -38.17 -22.07 -17.82
N GLY A 28 -36.94 -21.63 -17.60
CA GLY A 28 -36.33 -20.53 -18.32
C GLY A 28 -35.83 -21.03 -19.67
N TYR A 29 -36.43 -20.54 -20.74
CA TYR A 29 -35.87 -20.62 -22.08
C TYR A 29 -34.45 -20.03 -22.05
N SER A 30 -33.43 -20.89 -22.12
CA SER A 30 -32.07 -20.48 -22.41
C SER A 30 -32.02 -20.06 -23.88
N SER A 31 -32.41 -18.81 -24.15
CA SER A 31 -32.03 -18.16 -25.39
C SER A 31 -30.52 -18.29 -25.52
N PRO A 32 -29.96 -18.80 -26.64
CA PRO A 32 -28.52 -18.81 -26.82
C PRO A 32 -28.05 -17.37 -26.63
N ALA A 33 -27.12 -17.17 -25.70
CA ALA A 33 -26.50 -15.87 -25.49
C ALA A 33 -25.83 -15.47 -26.80
N GLU A 34 -26.53 -14.66 -27.59
CA GLU A 34 -26.01 -14.10 -28.82
C GLU A 34 -24.75 -13.34 -28.41
N ALA A 35 -23.60 -13.84 -28.86
CA ALA A 35 -22.31 -13.30 -28.49
C ALA A 35 -22.33 -11.80 -28.81
N ALA A 36 -22.30 -10.97 -27.76
CA ALA A 36 -22.41 -9.53 -27.93
C ALA A 36 -21.34 -9.10 -28.94
N PRO A 37 -21.68 -8.28 -29.95
CA PRO A 37 -20.71 -7.81 -30.93
C PRO A 37 -19.49 -7.26 -30.20
N TYR A 38 -18.31 -7.71 -30.62
CA TYR A 38 -17.02 -7.40 -30.00
C TYR A 38 -16.96 -5.92 -29.62
N MET A 39 -16.99 -5.62 -28.32
CA MET A 39 -16.90 -4.25 -27.85
C MET A 39 -15.44 -3.85 -27.82
N THR A 40 -15.05 -2.88 -28.64
CA THR A 40 -13.68 -2.36 -28.63
C THR A 40 -13.56 -1.27 -27.58
N ARG A 41 -12.36 -1.16 -26.96
CA ARG A 41 -12.04 -0.07 -26.04
C ARG A 41 -12.39 1.29 -26.66
N ALA A 42 -12.00 1.53 -27.91
CA ALA A 42 -12.28 2.79 -28.62
C ALA A 42 -13.76 3.19 -28.61
N ARG A 43 -14.70 2.24 -28.72
CA ARG A 43 -16.14 2.54 -28.66
C ARG A 43 -16.61 3.05 -27.29
N CYS A 44 -15.97 2.60 -26.21
CA CYS A 44 -16.26 3.10 -24.86
C CYS A 44 -15.76 4.52 -24.61
N PHE A 45 -14.83 5.01 -25.43
CA PHE A 45 -14.28 6.36 -25.35
C PHE A 45 -14.85 7.31 -26.41
N ALA A 46 -15.74 6.84 -27.29
CA ALA A 46 -16.42 7.69 -28.26
C ALA A 46 -17.38 8.65 -27.55
N ALA A 47 -17.13 9.95 -27.66
CA ALA A 47 -17.93 10.98 -27.01
C ALA A 47 -19.41 10.91 -27.46
N GLY A 48 -20.33 11.12 -26.51
CA GLY A 48 -21.77 11.10 -26.78
C GLY A 48 -22.40 9.71 -26.97
N SER A 49 -21.63 8.62 -26.95
CA SER A 49 -22.18 7.27 -27.08
C SER A 49 -22.75 6.72 -25.76
N ALA A 50 -23.61 5.70 -25.87
CA ALA A 50 -24.06 4.92 -24.72
C ALA A 50 -22.88 4.27 -23.97
N GLY A 51 -21.80 3.91 -24.68
CA GLY A 51 -20.56 3.41 -24.10
C GLY A 51 -19.86 4.42 -23.20
N ASN A 52 -19.69 5.67 -23.64
CA ASN A 52 -19.07 6.70 -22.79
C ASN A 52 -19.92 7.02 -21.55
N MET A 53 -21.25 7.02 -21.67
CA MET A 53 -22.14 7.14 -20.51
C MET A 53 -21.96 5.96 -19.55
N GLY A 54 -21.92 4.73 -20.08
CA GLY A 54 -21.64 3.52 -19.30
C GLY A 54 -20.33 3.64 -18.54
N ARG A 55 -19.24 3.95 -19.23
CA ARG A 55 -17.89 4.11 -18.65
C ARG A 55 -17.84 5.14 -17.54
N THR A 56 -18.40 6.33 -17.76
CA THR A 56 -18.41 7.40 -16.74
C THR A 56 -19.26 7.04 -15.53
N MET A 57 -20.39 6.34 -15.71
CA MET A 57 -21.19 5.82 -14.60
C MET A 57 -20.46 4.71 -13.84
N GLY A 58 -19.78 3.81 -14.56
CA GLY A 58 -18.94 2.76 -13.98
C GLY A 58 -17.85 3.33 -13.10
N ALA A 59 -17.09 4.30 -13.61
CA ALA A 59 -16.05 5.00 -12.87
C ALA A 59 -16.60 5.68 -11.61
N ARG A 60 -17.69 6.45 -11.72
CA ARG A 60 -18.31 7.09 -10.55
C ARG A 60 -18.75 6.09 -9.48
N ASN A 61 -19.27 4.93 -9.88
CA ASN A 61 -19.69 3.89 -8.96
C ASN A 61 -18.47 3.25 -8.26
N ALA A 62 -17.46 2.85 -9.04
CA ALA A 62 -16.20 2.32 -8.52
C ALA A 62 -15.56 3.26 -7.48
N SER A 63 -15.42 4.54 -7.81
CA SER A 63 -14.86 5.55 -6.89
C SER A 63 -15.66 5.64 -5.59
N ARG A 64 -17.00 5.60 -5.64
CA ARG A 64 -17.85 5.61 -4.44
C ARG A 64 -17.61 4.37 -3.57
N ILE A 65 -17.51 3.19 -4.17
CA ILE A 65 -17.30 1.94 -3.43
C ILE A 65 -15.92 1.94 -2.78
N VAL A 66 -14.86 2.24 -3.54
CA VAL A 66 -13.48 2.29 -2.99
C VAL A 66 -13.40 3.32 -1.87
N ASN A 67 -13.91 4.54 -2.07
CA ASN A 67 -13.89 5.58 -1.05
C ASN A 67 -14.74 5.23 0.18
N ALA A 68 -15.89 4.57 0.01
CA ALA A 68 -16.72 4.15 1.13
C ALA A 68 -16.04 3.05 1.97
N VAL A 69 -15.40 2.07 1.32
CA VAL A 69 -14.62 1.04 2.02
C VAL A 69 -13.43 1.69 2.72
N TRP A 70 -12.70 2.57 2.04
CA TRP A 70 -11.56 3.27 2.61
C TRP A 70 -11.92 4.13 3.82
N ALA A 71 -13.05 4.85 3.75
CA ALA A 71 -13.58 5.62 4.88
C ALA A 71 -13.92 4.73 6.08
N ARG A 72 -14.50 3.54 5.85
CA ARG A 72 -14.81 2.57 6.93
C ARG A 72 -13.57 2.00 7.59
N LEU A 73 -12.46 1.94 6.87
CA LEU A 73 -11.15 1.55 7.38
C LEU A 73 -10.43 2.71 8.10
N GLY A 74 -11.08 3.87 8.27
CA GLY A 74 -10.51 5.03 8.98
C GLY A 74 -9.55 5.86 8.13
N GLN A 75 -9.40 5.56 6.84
CA GLN A 75 -8.50 6.25 5.92
C GLN A 75 -7.02 6.25 6.35
N THR A 76 -6.60 5.22 7.09
CA THR A 76 -5.25 5.11 7.64
C THR A 76 -4.39 4.15 6.83
N CYS A 77 -3.14 4.53 6.53
CA CYS A 77 -2.26 3.76 5.64
C CYS A 77 -1.93 2.34 6.12
N ASN A 78 -2.10 2.04 7.40
CA ASN A 78 -2.00 0.67 7.93
C ASN A 78 -3.17 -0.26 7.54
N GLN A 79 -4.20 0.25 6.84
CA GLN A 79 -5.36 -0.53 6.38
C GLN A 79 -5.38 -0.70 4.86
N VAL A 80 -4.35 -0.28 4.13
CA VAL A 80 -4.32 -0.36 2.66
C VAL A 80 -4.36 -1.82 2.17
N ASP A 81 -3.64 -2.74 2.82
CA ASP A 81 -3.71 -4.17 2.47
C ASP A 81 -5.09 -4.75 2.74
N ARG A 82 -5.74 -4.31 3.83
CA ARG A 82 -7.11 -4.71 4.14
C ARG A 82 -8.10 -4.16 3.12
N LEU A 83 -7.88 -2.94 2.61
CA LEU A 83 -8.64 -2.38 1.49
C LEU A 83 -8.49 -3.26 0.25
N ALA A 84 -7.27 -3.59 -0.14
CA ALA A 84 -7.00 -4.46 -1.30
C ALA A 84 -7.65 -5.84 -1.15
N GLN A 85 -7.55 -6.44 0.04
CA GLN A 85 -8.22 -7.71 0.36
C GLN A 85 -9.73 -7.59 0.17
N ILE A 86 -10.39 -6.59 0.79
CA ILE A 86 -11.84 -6.41 0.69
C ILE A 86 -12.26 -6.19 -0.78
N LEU A 87 -11.51 -5.39 -1.53
CA LEU A 87 -11.81 -5.15 -2.95
C LEU A 87 -11.62 -6.41 -3.81
N SER A 88 -10.63 -7.24 -3.49
CA SER A 88 -10.40 -8.53 -4.19
C SER A 88 -11.47 -9.59 -3.87
N GLU A 89 -12.00 -9.58 -2.64
CA GLU A 89 -13.07 -10.47 -2.19
C GLU A 89 -14.45 -9.97 -2.62
N THR A 90 -14.58 -8.69 -2.99
CA THR A 90 -15.83 -8.12 -3.48
C THR A 90 -16.07 -8.63 -4.91
N PRO A 91 -17.05 -9.51 -5.13
CA PRO A 91 -17.32 -10.01 -6.47
C PRO A 91 -17.70 -8.82 -7.35
N LEU A 92 -16.89 -8.56 -8.36
CA LEU A 92 -17.26 -7.68 -9.45
C LEU A 92 -18.49 -8.31 -10.09
N ALA A 93 -19.69 -7.79 -9.79
CA ALA A 93 -20.95 -8.32 -10.30
C ALA A 93 -20.78 -8.54 -11.80
N ARG A 94 -21.02 -9.72 -12.36
CA ARG A 94 -20.90 -9.86 -13.81
C ARG A 94 -22.00 -9.05 -14.50
N PRO A 95 -21.75 -8.42 -15.66
CA PRO A 95 -22.81 -7.80 -16.44
C PRO A 95 -23.92 -8.81 -16.67
N THR A 96 -25.11 -8.58 -16.10
CA THR A 96 -26.30 -9.39 -16.36
C THR A 96 -27.00 -8.99 -17.65
N THR A 97 -26.65 -7.81 -18.18
CA THR A 97 -27.17 -7.25 -19.42
C THR A 97 -26.07 -7.16 -20.47
N SER A 98 -26.36 -7.58 -21.69
CA SER A 98 -25.51 -7.33 -22.86
C SER A 98 -25.74 -5.91 -23.41
N GLY A 99 -24.73 -5.36 -24.10
CA GLY A 99 -24.83 -4.05 -24.76
C GLY A 99 -23.62 -3.14 -24.51
N GLU A 100 -23.51 -2.09 -25.33
CA GLU A 100 -22.41 -1.11 -25.28
C GLU A 100 -22.30 -0.43 -23.92
N PHE A 101 -23.43 0.03 -23.37
CA PHE A 101 -23.46 0.65 -22.05
C PHE A 101 -22.89 -0.28 -20.98
N ALA A 102 -23.37 -1.53 -20.93
CA ALA A 102 -22.97 -2.48 -19.90
C ALA A 102 -21.48 -2.83 -20.02
N ALA A 103 -21.01 -3.16 -21.22
CA ALA A 103 -19.60 -3.47 -21.46
C ALA A 103 -18.67 -2.31 -21.04
N CYS A 104 -19.02 -1.08 -21.44
CA CYS A 104 -18.21 0.09 -21.12
C CYS A 104 -18.33 0.51 -19.65
N PHE A 105 -19.47 0.27 -19.00
CA PHE A 105 -19.63 0.41 -17.56
C PHE A 105 -18.63 -0.44 -16.80
N TYR A 106 -18.50 -1.72 -17.15
CA TYR A 106 -17.52 -2.59 -16.49
C TYR A 106 -16.09 -2.13 -16.69
N LEU A 107 -15.73 -1.73 -17.91
CA LEU A 107 -14.41 -1.19 -18.20
C LEU A 107 -14.10 0.03 -17.33
N GLY A 108 -14.98 1.03 -17.33
CA GLY A 108 -14.80 2.24 -16.53
C GLY A 108 -14.82 1.97 -15.02
N TYR A 109 -15.61 0.99 -14.57
CA TYR A 109 -15.62 0.54 -13.18
C TYR A 109 -14.27 -0.06 -12.78
N THR A 110 -13.75 -1.01 -13.55
CA THR A 110 -12.46 -1.65 -13.24
C THR A 110 -11.28 -0.70 -13.33
N GLU A 111 -11.20 0.11 -14.40
CA GLU A 111 -10.14 1.12 -14.56
C GLU A 111 -10.12 2.06 -13.35
N GLN A 112 -11.28 2.60 -12.96
CA GLN A 112 -11.34 3.52 -11.81
C GLN A 112 -11.04 2.85 -10.46
N ILE A 113 -11.36 1.56 -10.26
CA ILE A 113 -10.91 0.85 -9.04
C ILE A 113 -9.38 0.89 -8.97
N TYR A 114 -8.70 0.49 -10.04
CA TYR A 114 -7.24 0.46 -10.05
C TYR A 114 -6.65 1.85 -9.87
N ASP A 115 -7.15 2.87 -10.58
CA ASP A 115 -6.65 4.25 -10.47
C ASP A 115 -6.83 4.79 -9.04
N THR A 116 -7.97 4.55 -8.41
CA THR A 116 -8.25 5.05 -7.05
C THR A 116 -7.40 4.32 -6.01
N VAL A 117 -7.22 3.00 -6.19
CA VAL A 117 -6.36 2.19 -5.32
C VAL A 117 -4.91 2.63 -5.47
N ASP A 118 -4.42 2.85 -6.69
CA ASP A 118 -3.07 3.35 -6.97
C ASP A 118 -2.83 4.72 -6.33
N GLU A 119 -3.78 5.65 -6.41
CA GLU A 119 -3.68 6.95 -5.74
C GLU A 119 -3.59 6.83 -4.20
N ILE A 120 -4.31 5.88 -3.60
CA ILE A 120 -4.23 5.58 -2.16
C ILE A 120 -2.86 4.97 -1.83
N TYR A 121 -2.40 4.00 -2.61
CA TYR A 121 -1.07 3.38 -2.45
C TYR A 121 0.04 4.42 -2.60
N GLY A 122 -0.04 5.33 -3.58
CA GLY A 122 0.93 6.40 -3.77
C GLY A 122 1.01 7.35 -2.56
N ARG A 123 -0.14 7.82 -2.06
CA ARG A 123 -0.20 8.66 -0.85
C ARG A 123 0.38 7.94 0.37
N CYS A 124 0.01 6.68 0.55
CA CYS A 124 0.52 5.89 1.65
C CYS A 124 2.00 5.52 1.50
N GLY A 125 2.49 5.34 0.28
CA GLY A 125 3.91 5.16 -0.02
C GLY A 125 4.73 6.37 0.43
N THR A 126 4.28 7.60 0.17
CA THR A 126 4.94 8.82 0.66
C THR A 126 4.93 8.91 2.20
N ALA A 127 3.80 8.62 2.85
CA ALA A 127 3.72 8.62 4.31
C ALA A 127 4.62 7.55 4.93
N CYS A 128 4.64 6.34 4.36
CA CYS A 128 5.50 5.24 4.74
C CYS A 128 6.98 5.57 4.56
N PHE A 129 7.34 6.24 3.45
CA PHE A 129 8.70 6.71 3.23
C PHE A 129 9.12 7.73 4.29
N SER A 130 8.27 8.72 4.60
CA SER A 130 8.53 9.72 5.64
C SER A 130 8.67 9.08 7.03
N ALA A 131 7.82 8.10 7.36
CA ALA A 131 7.94 7.35 8.61
C ALA A 131 9.26 6.56 8.65
N GLY A 132 9.62 5.90 7.55
CA GLY A 132 10.92 5.26 7.39
C GLY A 132 12.08 6.23 7.62
N ALA A 133 12.03 7.42 7.02
CA ALA A 133 13.06 8.44 7.19
C ALA A 133 13.26 8.84 8.66
N GLU A 134 12.19 9.10 9.41
CA GLU A 134 12.31 9.42 10.84
C GLU A 134 12.93 8.26 11.65
N ILE A 135 12.57 7.01 11.34
CA ILE A 135 13.21 5.84 11.96
C ILE A 135 14.70 5.82 11.62
N GLY A 136 15.06 5.97 10.33
CA GLY A 136 16.45 5.97 9.86
C GLY A 136 17.29 7.05 10.54
N LYS A 137 16.72 8.25 10.70
CA LYS A 137 17.36 9.36 11.41
C LYS A 137 17.64 9.03 12.88
N ILE A 138 16.65 8.51 13.60
CA ILE A 138 16.79 8.16 15.02
C ILE A 138 17.82 7.04 15.19
N SER A 139 17.73 5.99 14.36
CA SER A 139 18.67 4.86 14.40
C SER A 139 20.10 5.29 14.08
N ALA A 140 20.31 6.12 13.05
CA ALA A 140 21.62 6.68 12.72
C ALA A 140 22.20 7.52 13.85
N GLN A 141 21.40 8.34 14.53
CA GLN A 141 21.85 9.10 15.70
C GLN A 141 22.31 8.17 16.83
N GLY A 142 21.56 7.08 17.09
CA GLY A 142 21.93 6.06 18.07
C GLY A 142 23.25 5.38 17.73
N TYR A 143 23.39 4.91 16.48
CA TYR A 143 24.63 4.32 15.97
C TYR A 143 25.83 5.25 16.11
N CYS A 144 25.67 6.51 15.70
CA CYS A 144 26.74 7.50 15.77
C CYS A 144 27.16 7.81 17.20
N ALA A 145 26.19 8.01 18.10
CA ALA A 145 26.47 8.25 19.50
C ALA A 145 27.21 7.06 20.15
N ALA A 146 26.76 5.84 19.89
CA ALA A 146 27.39 4.62 20.40
C ALA A 146 28.82 4.44 19.83
N SER A 147 28.99 4.59 18.52
CA SER A 147 30.28 4.44 17.85
C SER A 147 31.30 5.45 18.36
N MET A 148 30.92 6.73 18.49
CA MET A 148 31.81 7.74 19.07
C MET A 148 32.17 7.44 20.53
N ALA A 149 31.21 6.96 21.33
CA ALA A 149 31.43 6.67 22.74
C ALA A 149 32.40 5.50 22.98
N VAL A 150 32.40 4.49 22.11
CA VAL A 150 33.22 3.28 22.26
C VAL A 150 34.43 3.21 21.32
N GLY A 151 34.65 4.24 20.50
CA GLY A 151 35.72 4.25 19.50
C GLY A 151 35.43 3.37 18.28
N GLY A 152 34.16 3.07 18.02
CA GLY A 152 33.66 2.30 16.89
C GLY A 152 33.00 0.99 17.31
N LEU A 153 31.84 0.68 16.71
CA LEU A 153 31.17 -0.59 16.92
C LEU A 153 31.79 -1.67 16.03
N LEU A 154 32.03 -2.85 16.60
CA LEU A 154 32.59 -4.01 15.89
C LEU A 154 31.53 -5.07 15.56
N ASP A 155 30.32 -4.93 16.09
CA ASP A 155 29.22 -5.86 15.93
C ASP A 155 27.93 -5.04 15.69
N PRO A 156 27.08 -5.38 14.69
CA PRO A 156 25.76 -4.78 14.55
C PRO A 156 24.94 -4.95 15.85
N GLY A 157 24.78 -3.84 16.57
CA GLY A 157 24.40 -3.86 17.98
C GLY A 157 22.95 -3.48 18.28
N PHE A 158 22.23 -4.46 18.85
CA PHE A 158 21.20 -4.39 19.91
C PHE A 158 19.70 -4.18 19.60
N ILE A 159 19.27 -3.57 18.50
CA ILE A 159 17.82 -3.31 18.30
C ILE A 159 17.32 -3.98 17.01
N ALA A 160 16.97 -5.26 17.09
CA ALA A 160 16.20 -5.87 16.02
C ALA A 160 14.78 -5.28 16.02
N GLN A 161 14.49 -4.39 15.07
CA GLN A 161 13.13 -3.90 14.90
C GLN A 161 12.27 -5.02 14.29
N PRO A 162 11.09 -5.34 14.86
CA PRO A 162 10.19 -6.28 14.23
C PRO A 162 9.74 -5.72 12.86
N PRO A 163 9.58 -6.58 11.84
CA PRO A 163 9.13 -6.12 10.52
C PRO A 163 7.79 -5.41 10.64
N LEU A 164 7.73 -4.16 10.18
CA LEU A 164 6.50 -3.36 10.18
C LEU A 164 5.62 -3.83 9.01
N PRO A 165 4.45 -4.45 9.28
CA PRO A 165 3.77 -5.27 8.27
C PRO A 165 3.09 -4.53 7.11
N PHE A 166 3.18 -3.19 7.02
CA PHE A 166 2.28 -2.40 6.16
C PHE A 166 2.98 -1.51 5.13
N CYS A 167 4.22 -1.09 5.39
CA CYS A 167 4.88 -0.10 4.54
C CYS A 167 5.89 -0.70 3.55
N GLY A 168 6.13 -2.01 3.64
CA GLY A 168 6.97 -2.77 2.71
C GLY A 168 8.28 -2.06 2.35
N SER A 169 8.56 -1.97 1.05
CA SER A 169 9.78 -1.36 0.52
C SER A 169 9.86 0.15 0.71
N SER A 170 8.74 0.89 0.75
CA SER A 170 8.78 2.36 0.91
C SER A 170 9.37 2.78 2.26
N LEU A 171 9.02 2.08 3.33
CA LEU A 171 9.60 2.34 4.66
C LEU A 171 11.06 1.92 4.73
N VAL A 172 11.42 0.77 4.16
CA VAL A 172 12.81 0.29 4.10
C VAL A 172 13.69 1.31 3.36
N MET A 173 13.22 1.82 2.21
CA MET A 173 13.95 2.81 1.42
C MET A 173 14.08 4.17 2.13
N GLY A 174 13.00 4.65 2.76
CA GLY A 174 13.03 5.88 3.55
C GLY A 174 14.02 5.78 4.72
N CYS A 175 13.95 4.66 5.46
CA CYS A 175 14.86 4.39 6.57
C CYS A 175 16.31 4.33 6.11
N LYS A 176 16.63 3.50 5.12
CA LYS A 176 17.99 3.38 4.57
C LYS A 176 18.53 4.74 4.10
N ALA A 177 17.75 5.50 3.34
CA ALA A 177 18.18 6.77 2.78
C ALA A 177 18.52 7.79 3.87
N GLU A 178 17.61 7.99 4.83
CA GLU A 178 17.81 8.96 5.91
C GLU A 178 18.86 8.51 6.91
N TYR A 179 18.98 7.20 7.16
CA TYR A 179 20.03 6.64 8.02
C TYR A 179 21.41 6.98 7.46
N ILE A 180 21.65 6.64 6.19
CA ILE A 180 22.95 6.90 5.54
C ILE A 180 23.23 8.39 5.49
N TYR A 181 22.26 9.21 5.09
CA TYR A 181 22.40 10.66 5.07
C TYR A 181 22.77 11.22 6.44
N THR A 182 22.05 10.78 7.48
CA THR A 182 22.27 11.24 8.85
C THR A 182 23.66 10.87 9.34
N ALA A 183 24.07 9.61 9.18
CA ALA A 183 25.36 9.12 9.69
C ALA A 183 26.58 9.66 8.91
N THR A 184 26.43 9.93 7.61
CA THR A 184 27.57 10.33 6.76
C THR A 184 27.66 11.83 6.51
N VAL A 185 26.52 12.54 6.47
CA VAL A 185 26.45 13.97 6.11
C VAL A 185 26.02 14.82 7.31
N ALA A 186 24.90 14.48 7.97
CA ALA A 186 24.34 15.34 9.02
C ALA A 186 25.17 15.31 10.32
N PHE A 187 25.86 14.20 10.61
CA PHE A 187 26.72 14.02 11.77
C PHE A 187 28.18 13.82 11.35
N PRO A 188 28.94 14.89 11.05
CA PRO A 188 30.28 14.77 10.46
C PRO A 188 31.27 14.00 11.36
N GLY A 189 31.13 14.07 12.69
CA GLY A 189 31.96 13.30 13.63
C GLY A 189 31.70 11.79 13.61
N CYS A 190 30.61 11.35 12.98
CA CYS A 190 30.28 9.95 12.80
C CYS A 190 30.90 9.34 11.54
N SER A 191 31.28 10.17 10.57
CA SER A 191 31.69 9.71 9.24
C SER A 191 32.84 8.70 9.27
N SER A 192 33.82 8.86 10.16
CA SER A 192 34.94 7.93 10.40
C SER A 192 34.54 6.54 10.90
N TYR A 193 33.29 6.38 11.36
CA TYR A 193 32.71 5.10 11.79
C TYR A 193 31.74 4.54 10.75
N THR A 194 31.66 5.14 9.56
CA THR A 194 30.82 4.65 8.47
C THR A 194 31.64 4.09 7.33
N ASP A 195 32.97 4.20 7.34
CA ASP A 195 33.83 3.76 6.24
C ASP A 195 35.05 2.96 6.72
N GLY A 196 35.88 2.53 5.77
CA GLY A 196 37.07 1.73 6.03
C GLY A 196 36.77 0.47 6.84
N PHE A 197 37.41 0.35 8.01
CA PHE A 197 37.28 -0.79 8.91
C PHE A 197 35.85 -1.00 9.45
N PHE A 198 35.05 0.06 9.55
CA PHE A 198 33.69 -0.02 10.10
C PHE A 198 32.60 -0.23 9.05
N THR A 199 32.96 -0.28 7.76
CA THR A 199 32.00 -0.37 6.65
C THR A 199 31.04 -1.55 6.79
N GLU A 200 31.56 -2.73 7.13
CA GLU A 200 30.74 -3.94 7.27
C GLU A 200 29.77 -3.82 8.47
N THR A 201 30.26 -3.38 9.63
CA THR A 201 29.42 -3.18 10.81
C THR A 201 28.34 -2.12 10.57
N PHE A 202 28.70 -1.02 9.91
CA PHE A 202 27.76 0.02 9.54
C PHE A 202 26.68 -0.51 8.61
N ASP A 203 27.06 -1.16 7.51
CA ASP A 203 26.12 -1.70 6.54
C ASP A 203 25.20 -2.77 7.18
N ASN A 204 25.73 -3.61 8.07
CA ASN A 204 24.94 -4.59 8.83
C ASN A 204 23.97 -3.92 9.82
N THR A 205 24.36 -2.80 10.44
CA THR A 205 23.47 -2.05 11.32
C THR A 205 22.32 -1.42 10.53
N VAL A 206 22.59 -0.84 9.35
CA VAL A 206 21.53 -0.34 8.47
C VAL A 206 20.57 -1.46 8.08
N ARG A 207 21.09 -2.65 7.74
CA ARG A 207 20.25 -3.82 7.41
C ARG A 207 19.35 -4.24 8.56
N GLN A 208 19.91 -4.31 9.77
CA GLN A 208 19.17 -4.70 10.95
C GLN A 208 18.10 -3.68 11.33
N ASP A 209 18.46 -2.40 11.39
CA ASP A 209 17.58 -1.34 11.89
C ASP A 209 16.50 -0.97 10.88
N CYS A 210 16.81 -1.00 9.58
CA CYS A 210 15.87 -0.67 8.52
C CYS A 210 15.23 -1.91 7.85
N TYR A 211 15.48 -3.12 8.36
CA TYR A 211 15.01 -4.39 7.79
C TYR A 211 15.30 -4.51 6.29
N VAL A 212 16.50 -4.13 5.86
CA VAL A 212 16.89 -4.16 4.45
C VAL A 212 17.19 -5.61 4.05
N PRO A 213 16.46 -6.21 3.08
CA PRO A 213 16.74 -7.55 2.58
C PRO A 213 18.21 -7.70 2.12
N ALA A 214 18.78 -8.89 2.31
CA ALA A 214 20.19 -9.17 2.03
C ALA A 214 20.59 -8.90 0.57
N ASP A 215 19.64 -9.05 -0.36
CA ASP A 215 19.80 -8.84 -1.81
C ASP A 215 19.81 -7.35 -2.22
N ILE A 216 19.39 -6.43 -1.34
CA ILE A 216 19.44 -5.00 -1.62
C ILE A 216 20.80 -4.43 -1.16
N PRO A 217 21.57 -3.77 -2.04
CA PRO A 217 22.83 -3.13 -1.66
C PRO A 217 22.57 -1.95 -0.71
N ILE A 218 23.44 -1.72 0.29
CA ILE A 218 23.32 -0.55 1.19
C ILE A 218 23.91 0.70 0.54
N ARG A 219 25.07 0.57 -0.10
CA ARG A 219 25.74 1.67 -0.80
C ARG A 219 25.43 1.61 -2.28
N ASP A 220 24.34 2.24 -2.68
CA ASP A 220 24.11 2.55 -4.09
C ASP A 220 24.97 3.73 -4.48
N HIS A 221 26.17 3.48 -5.01
CA HIS A 221 27.05 4.52 -5.55
C HIS A 221 26.38 5.41 -6.63
N GLY A 222 25.20 5.01 -7.14
CA GLY A 222 24.40 5.77 -8.09
C GLY A 222 23.28 6.65 -7.49
N PHE A 223 22.78 6.37 -6.28
CA PHE A 223 21.58 7.07 -5.76
C PHE A 223 21.87 8.53 -5.37
N LEU A 224 23.07 8.81 -4.85
CA LEU A 224 23.52 10.17 -4.53
C LEU A 224 23.76 11.05 -5.77
N ARG A 225 23.71 10.50 -6.99
CA ARG A 225 23.84 11.29 -8.23
C ARG A 225 22.51 11.77 -8.80
N LEU A 226 21.37 11.28 -8.31
CA LEU A 226 20.05 11.65 -8.83
C LEU A 226 19.47 12.95 -8.22
N GLY A 227 20.16 13.56 -7.25
CA GLY A 227 19.72 14.80 -6.60
C GLY A 227 20.11 16.11 -7.30
N SER A 228 20.84 16.07 -8.44
CA SER A 228 21.29 17.29 -9.14
C SER A 228 20.65 17.50 -10.52
N THR A 229 19.47 16.93 -10.79
CA THR A 229 18.69 17.36 -11.95
C THR A 229 17.97 18.65 -11.56
N THR A 230 18.63 19.78 -11.80
CA THR A 230 18.00 21.10 -11.83
C THR A 230 16.83 21.04 -12.81
N TYR A 231 15.60 21.05 -12.30
CA TYR A 231 14.43 21.37 -13.10
C TYR A 231 14.56 22.83 -13.55
N SER A 232 15.12 23.05 -14.73
CA SER A 232 14.98 24.31 -15.45
C SER A 232 13.54 24.40 -15.92
N VAL A 233 12.73 25.16 -15.19
CA VAL A 233 11.41 25.57 -15.66
C VAL A 233 11.65 26.58 -16.78
N ASN A 234 11.37 26.18 -18.02
CA ASN A 234 11.15 27.11 -19.13
C ASN A 234 9.69 27.55 -19.13
#